data_AF-A0A2T4VAA1-F1
#
_entry.id   AF-A0A2T4VAA1-F1
#
_cell.length_a   1.000
_cell.length_b   1.000
_cell.length_c   1.000
_cell.angle_alpha   90.00
_cell.angle_beta   90.00
_cell.angle_gamma   90.00
#
_symmetry.space_group_name_H-M   'P 1'
#
loop_
_entity.id
_entity.type
_entity.pdbx_description
1 polymer ?
#
loop_
_entity_poly.entity_id
_entity_poly.type
_entity_poly.pdbx_seq_one_letter_code
_entity_poly.pdbx_strand_id
1 'polypeptide(L)'
;MERSIALPGLDRLMEVCQRLNLRLETSPPAREPLKAGSLLEGVPFDPVLASVYARLGYAAFATELIGIGWVLDRSDDQVHELEENNKPWRKGWWEELGEPMTVFGGDIYIHATVPGLADQWGRQPVVEVNTYEFDGPHVMPVASNVDRFFDSYSRYLEALVSDSRYLQSGETELLFPWDATEILARDERLVELMHAGRFDALMKNADDSTRRWAARVMGTEV
;
A
#
# COMPACT_ATOMS: atom_id res chain seq x y z
N MET A 1 14.85 -17.50 16.67
CA MET A 1 13.56 -16.96 17.12
C MET A 1 13.46 -15.57 16.50
N GLU A 2 12.84 -15.48 15.32
CA GLU A 2 12.59 -14.18 14.68
C GLU A 2 11.70 -13.36 15.62
N ARG A 3 12.16 -12.16 15.97
CA ARG A 3 11.34 -11.24 16.77
C ARG A 3 10.19 -10.79 15.88
N SER A 4 8.96 -11.04 16.32
CA SER A 4 7.76 -10.47 15.71
C SER A 4 7.92 -8.94 15.64
N ILE A 5 7.84 -8.39 14.42
CA ILE A 5 7.85 -6.94 14.21
C ILE A 5 6.51 -6.41 14.72
N ALA A 6 6.55 -5.35 15.54
CA ALA A 6 5.34 -4.66 15.97
C ALA A 6 4.68 -4.00 14.75
N LEU A 7 3.36 -4.12 14.63
CA LEU A 7 2.57 -3.56 13.53
C LEU A 7 1.52 -2.56 14.05
N PRO A 8 1.94 -1.46 14.69
CA PRO A 8 1.01 -0.49 15.27
C PRO A 8 0.13 0.19 14.22
N GLY A 9 0.58 0.34 12.97
CA GLY A 9 -0.25 0.86 11.88
C GLY A 9 -1.36 -0.11 11.50
N LEU A 10 -1.05 -1.40 11.39
CA LEU A 10 -2.08 -2.43 11.19
C LEU A 10 -3.06 -2.49 12.36
N ASP A 11 -2.56 -2.46 13.60
CA ASP A 11 -3.39 -2.49 14.81
C ASP A 11 -4.34 -1.28 14.83
N ARG A 12 -3.82 -0.09 14.49
CA ARG A 12 -4.62 1.13 14.37
C ARG A 12 -5.69 1.01 13.29
N LEU A 13 -5.36 0.49 12.11
CA LEU A 13 -6.34 0.33 11.03
C LEU A 13 -7.50 -0.57 11.45
N MET A 14 -7.20 -1.72 12.07
CA MET A 14 -8.23 -2.62 12.60
C MET A 14 -9.09 -1.94 13.67
N GLU A 15 -8.46 -1.20 14.59
CA GLU A 15 -9.17 -0.42 15.62
C GLU A 15 -10.07 0.65 15.01
N VAL A 16 -9.59 1.40 14.01
CA VAL A 16 -10.35 2.45 13.31
C VAL A 16 -11.56 1.85 12.60
N CYS A 17 -11.41 0.74 11.88
CA CYS A 17 -12.55 0.07 11.23
C CYS A 17 -13.61 -0.33 12.27
N GLN A 18 -13.20 -0.95 13.38
CA GLN A 18 -14.12 -1.32 14.46
C GLN A 18 -14.80 -0.11 15.11
N ARG A 19 -14.03 0.93 15.43
CA ARG A 19 -14.51 2.14 16.11
C ARG A 19 -15.46 2.95 15.24
N LEU A 20 -15.22 3.01 13.93
CA LEU A 20 -16.06 3.70 12.95
C LEU A 20 -17.20 2.80 12.42
N ASN A 21 -17.32 1.56 12.91
CA ASN A 21 -18.29 0.58 12.44
C ASN A 21 -18.22 0.34 10.92
N LEU A 22 -16.99 0.34 10.38
CA LEU A 22 -16.69 -0.06 9.02
C LEU A 22 -16.47 -1.58 8.94
N ARG A 23 -16.75 -2.21 7.80
CA ARG A 23 -16.56 -3.65 7.64
C ARG A 23 -15.08 -4.00 7.82
N LEU A 24 -14.84 -5.02 8.63
CA LEU A 24 -13.54 -5.63 8.84
C LEU A 24 -13.71 -7.13 8.78
N GLU A 25 -13.10 -7.76 7.79
CA GLU A 25 -13.06 -9.21 7.65
C GLU A 25 -11.62 -9.66 7.68
N THR A 26 -11.34 -10.78 8.36
CA THR A 26 -9.99 -11.34 8.46
C THR A 26 -10.04 -12.84 8.39
N SER A 27 -8.97 -13.44 7.89
CA SER A 27 -8.74 -14.89 7.95
C SER A 27 -7.45 -15.20 8.71
N PRO A 28 -7.37 -16.37 9.38
CA PRO A 28 -6.15 -16.79 10.03
C PRO A 28 -5.00 -16.93 9.00
N PRO A 29 -3.74 -16.80 9.45
CA PRO A 29 -2.58 -17.00 8.58
C PRO A 29 -2.45 -18.47 8.16
N ALA A 30 -1.68 -18.72 7.11
CA ALA A 30 -1.22 -20.07 6.75
C ALA A 30 -0.47 -20.73 7.92
N ARG A 31 -0.42 -22.07 7.95
CA ARG A 31 0.40 -22.81 8.92
C ARG A 31 1.88 -22.46 8.81
N GLU A 32 2.32 -22.20 7.58
CA GLU A 32 3.69 -21.82 7.24
C GLU A 32 3.67 -20.57 6.37
N PRO A 33 3.48 -19.37 6.99
CA PRO A 33 3.41 -18.12 6.25
C PRO A 33 4.76 -17.77 5.60
N LEU A 34 4.70 -16.96 4.53
CA LEU A 34 5.90 -16.45 3.86
C LEU A 34 6.81 -15.73 4.85
N LYS A 35 8.11 -16.01 4.74
CA LYS A 35 9.13 -15.49 5.64
C LYS A 35 9.82 -14.28 5.05
N ALA A 36 10.29 -13.39 5.92
CA ALA A 36 11.13 -12.27 5.52
C ALA A 36 12.31 -12.75 4.65
N GLY A 37 12.53 -12.11 3.50
CA GLY A 37 13.63 -12.44 2.58
C GLY A 37 13.48 -13.76 1.82
N SER A 38 12.42 -14.54 2.06
CA SER A 38 12.06 -15.64 1.15
C SER A 38 11.72 -15.10 -0.24
N LEU A 39 11.86 -15.92 -1.28
CA LEU A 39 11.61 -15.46 -2.64
C LEU A 39 10.15 -15.66 -3.02
N LEU A 40 9.46 -14.56 -3.30
CA LEU A 40 8.15 -14.58 -3.96
C LEU A 40 8.37 -14.15 -5.41
N GLU A 41 8.05 -15.03 -6.36
CA GLU A 41 8.30 -14.77 -7.80
C GLU A 41 9.73 -14.29 -8.11
N GLY A 42 10.72 -14.74 -7.33
CA GLY A 42 12.14 -14.43 -7.54
C GLY A 42 12.62 -13.10 -6.93
N VAL A 43 11.78 -12.39 -6.18
CA VAL A 43 12.19 -11.20 -5.42
C VAL A 43 12.13 -11.42 -3.91
N PRO A 44 12.98 -10.77 -3.10
CA PRO A 44 12.94 -10.88 -1.65
C PRO A 44 11.62 -10.35 -1.08
N PHE A 45 10.95 -11.16 -0.27
CA PHE A 45 9.70 -10.80 0.39
C PHE A 45 9.93 -9.84 1.56
N ASP A 46 9.11 -8.79 1.63
CA ASP A 46 9.25 -7.71 2.60
C ASP A 46 9.09 -8.22 4.05
N PRO A 47 9.99 -7.86 4.99
CA PRO A 47 9.91 -8.31 6.38
C PRO A 47 8.68 -7.81 7.15
N VAL A 48 8.16 -6.62 6.81
CA VAL A 48 6.95 -6.08 7.45
C VAL A 48 5.73 -6.83 6.93
N LEU A 49 5.64 -7.05 5.61
CA LEU A 49 4.60 -7.83 4.98
C LEU A 49 4.61 -9.30 5.44
N ALA A 50 5.79 -9.91 5.62
CA ALA A 50 5.91 -11.23 6.24
C ALA A 50 5.33 -11.26 7.66
N SER A 51 5.51 -10.18 8.44
CA SER A 51 4.92 -10.07 9.76
C SER A 51 3.40 -9.88 9.72
N VAL A 52 2.87 -9.22 8.68
CA VAL A 52 1.43 -9.12 8.41
C VAL A 52 0.87 -10.50 8.10
N TYR A 53 1.46 -11.24 7.15
CA TYR A 53 1.01 -12.59 6.77
C TYR A 53 1.21 -13.64 7.87
N ALA A 54 2.10 -13.40 8.83
CA ALA A 54 2.21 -14.20 10.04
C ALA A 54 1.05 -13.98 11.04
N ARG A 55 0.28 -12.89 10.89
CA ARG A 55 -0.89 -12.56 11.72
C ARG A 55 -2.22 -12.76 10.99
N LEU A 56 -2.27 -12.43 9.70
CA LEU A 56 -3.49 -12.39 8.89
C LEU A 56 -3.21 -13.07 7.54
N GLY A 57 -3.94 -14.14 7.22
CA GLY A 57 -3.87 -14.75 5.89
C GLY A 57 -4.70 -13.99 4.85
N TYR A 58 -5.59 -13.12 5.31
CA TYR A 58 -6.43 -12.25 4.50
C TYR A 58 -6.98 -11.14 5.39
N ALA A 59 -7.24 -9.99 4.80
CA ALA A 59 -8.01 -8.94 5.43
C ALA A 59 -8.76 -8.09 4.39
N ALA A 60 -9.97 -7.67 4.72
CA ALA A 60 -10.76 -6.71 3.97
C ALA A 60 -11.21 -5.58 4.89
N PHE A 61 -10.92 -4.35 4.50
CA PHE A 61 -11.16 -3.14 5.27
C PHE A 61 -12.10 -2.21 4.51
N ALA A 62 -13.19 -1.78 5.14
CA ALA A 62 -14.13 -0.78 4.64
C ALA A 62 -14.68 -1.06 3.21
N THR A 63 -14.82 -2.34 2.83
CA THR A 63 -15.23 -2.76 1.46
C THR A 63 -16.68 -2.39 1.07
N GLU A 64 -17.48 -1.96 2.03
CA GLU A 64 -18.79 -1.34 1.79
C GLU A 64 -18.67 0.05 1.14
N LEU A 65 -17.48 0.65 1.20
CA LEU A 65 -17.15 1.91 0.56
C LEU A 65 -16.57 1.62 -0.83
N ILE A 66 -17.41 1.66 -1.86
CA ILE A 66 -17.02 1.39 -3.25
C ILE A 66 -15.86 2.30 -3.67
N GLY A 67 -14.77 1.71 -4.17
CA GLY A 67 -13.58 2.43 -4.65
C GLY A 67 -12.71 3.03 -3.55
N ILE A 68 -13.07 2.79 -2.28
CA ILE A 68 -12.30 3.23 -1.11
C ILE A 68 -11.75 2.01 -0.40
N GLY A 69 -12.56 0.97 -0.19
CA GLY A 69 -12.19 -0.22 0.54
C GLY A 69 -10.90 -0.84 0.05
N TRP A 70 -10.21 -1.57 0.92
CA TRP A 70 -8.91 -2.14 0.61
C TRP A 70 -8.81 -3.58 1.10
N VAL A 71 -8.25 -4.44 0.26
CA VAL A 71 -8.13 -5.88 0.50
C VAL A 71 -6.66 -6.27 0.50
N LEU A 72 -6.24 -7.03 1.52
CA LEU A 72 -4.98 -7.76 1.55
C LEU A 72 -5.17 -9.06 0.75
N ASP A 73 -4.33 -9.28 -0.25
CA ASP A 73 -4.37 -10.49 -1.09
C ASP A 73 -4.27 -11.74 -0.21
N ARG A 74 -5.12 -12.73 -0.50
CA ARG A 74 -5.22 -13.93 0.33
C ARG A 74 -4.00 -14.81 0.18
N SER A 75 -3.42 -15.21 1.30
CA SER A 75 -2.38 -16.24 1.38
C SER A 75 -2.62 -17.06 2.65
N ASP A 76 -3.30 -18.20 2.47
CA ASP A 76 -3.56 -19.18 3.51
C ASP A 76 -3.35 -20.61 3.00
N ASP A 77 -3.58 -21.62 3.85
CA ASP A 77 -3.35 -23.03 3.49
C ASP A 77 -4.25 -23.54 2.34
N GLN A 78 -5.31 -22.80 1.98
CA GLN A 78 -6.27 -23.18 0.94
C GLN A 78 -6.13 -22.33 -0.32
N VAL A 79 -5.65 -21.09 -0.20
CA VAL A 79 -5.65 -20.10 -1.27
C VAL A 79 -4.29 -19.37 -1.31
N HIS A 80 -3.67 -19.36 -2.48
CA HIS A 80 -2.36 -18.74 -2.76
C HIS A 80 -2.50 -17.56 -3.73
N GLU A 81 -3.50 -16.70 -3.51
CA GLU A 81 -3.80 -15.56 -4.38
C GLU A 81 -2.61 -14.59 -4.46
N LEU A 82 -1.89 -14.39 -3.37
CA LEU A 82 -0.67 -13.57 -3.38
C LEU A 82 0.35 -14.04 -4.43
N GLU A 83 0.68 -15.34 -4.45
CA GLU A 83 1.57 -15.93 -5.44
C GLU A 83 0.99 -15.84 -6.86
N GLU A 84 -0.31 -16.13 -7.00
CA GLU A 84 -0.98 -16.12 -8.31
C GLU A 84 -1.08 -14.72 -8.91
N ASN A 85 -1.35 -13.70 -8.09
CA ASN A 85 -1.42 -12.30 -8.47
C ASN A 85 -0.05 -11.75 -8.87
N ASN A 86 1.05 -12.21 -8.27
CA ASN A 86 2.39 -11.70 -8.60
C ASN A 86 2.99 -12.30 -9.89
N LYS A 87 2.54 -13.48 -10.34
CA LYS A 87 2.98 -14.10 -11.61
C LYS A 87 2.78 -13.21 -12.85
N PRO A 88 1.59 -12.63 -13.12
CA PRO A 88 1.40 -11.75 -14.26
C PRO A 88 2.21 -10.45 -14.15
N TRP A 89 2.39 -9.92 -12.94
CA TRP A 89 3.21 -8.73 -12.69
C TRP A 89 4.66 -8.95 -13.08
N ARG A 90 5.22 -10.10 -12.69
CA ARG A 90 6.55 -10.52 -13.12
C ARG A 90 6.69 -10.61 -14.64
N LYS A 91 5.69 -11.14 -15.33
CA LYS A 91 5.76 -11.43 -16.76
C LYS A 91 5.49 -10.23 -17.66
N GLY A 92 4.75 -9.23 -17.16
CA GLY A 92 4.35 -8.05 -17.94
C GLY A 92 4.90 -6.75 -17.37
N TRP A 93 4.45 -6.38 -16.17
CA TRP A 93 4.61 -5.01 -15.66
C TRP A 93 6.02 -4.65 -15.19
N TRP A 94 6.82 -5.61 -14.71
CA TRP A 94 8.16 -5.31 -14.19
C TRP A 94 9.10 -4.70 -15.26
N GLU A 95 9.00 -5.14 -16.51
CA GLU A 95 9.82 -4.59 -17.60
C GLU A 95 9.42 -3.14 -17.90
N GLU A 96 8.12 -2.86 -17.96
CA GLU A 96 7.60 -1.51 -18.19
C GLU A 96 7.92 -0.56 -17.05
N LEU A 97 7.80 -1.03 -15.80
CA LEU A 97 8.06 -0.25 -14.59
C LEU A 97 9.57 -0.08 -14.33
N GLY A 98 10.40 -0.98 -14.85
CA GLY A 98 11.86 -0.95 -14.71
C GLY A 98 12.37 -1.41 -13.34
N GLU A 99 11.47 -1.79 -12.43
CA GLU A 99 11.77 -2.27 -11.08
C GLU A 99 10.84 -3.44 -10.73
N PRO A 100 11.39 -4.54 -10.16
CA PRO A 100 10.56 -5.59 -9.59
C PRO A 100 9.76 -5.08 -8.39
N MET A 101 8.57 -5.65 -8.19
CA MET A 101 7.69 -5.31 -7.07
C MET A 101 6.86 -6.50 -6.63
N THR A 102 6.39 -6.47 -5.37
CA THR A 102 5.46 -7.45 -4.81
C THR A 102 4.11 -6.79 -4.56
N VAL A 103 3.11 -7.14 -5.35
CA VAL A 103 1.72 -6.73 -5.13
C VAL A 103 1.19 -7.50 -3.93
N PHE A 104 0.50 -6.82 -3.02
CA PHE A 104 -0.01 -7.45 -1.80
C PHE A 104 -1.44 -7.08 -1.44
N GLY A 105 -2.06 -6.17 -2.19
CA GLY A 105 -3.44 -5.80 -1.94
C GLY A 105 -3.89 -4.60 -2.75
N GLY A 106 -5.16 -4.24 -2.59
CA GLY A 106 -5.81 -3.18 -3.33
C GLY A 106 -7.31 -3.35 -3.41
N ASP A 107 -7.91 -2.56 -4.29
CA ASP A 107 -9.29 -2.74 -4.78
C ASP A 107 -9.28 -2.39 -6.28
N ILE A 108 -9.61 -1.14 -6.63
CA ILE A 108 -9.49 -0.63 -7.99
C ILE A 108 -8.02 -0.41 -8.36
N TYR A 109 -7.23 0.14 -7.44
CA TYR A 109 -5.79 0.34 -7.58
C TYR A 109 -5.02 -0.64 -6.71
N ILE A 110 -3.87 -1.07 -7.20
CA ILE A 110 -3.04 -2.08 -6.55
C ILE A 110 -1.90 -1.43 -5.77
N HIS A 111 -1.55 -2.05 -4.65
CA HIS A 111 -0.48 -1.61 -3.77
C HIS A 111 0.63 -2.66 -3.77
N ALA A 112 1.86 -2.18 -3.91
CA ALA A 112 3.02 -3.04 -4.04
C ALA A 112 4.20 -2.55 -3.21
N THR A 113 5.00 -3.49 -2.69
CA THR A 113 6.31 -3.20 -2.12
C THR A 113 7.39 -3.19 -3.20
N VAL A 114 8.43 -2.37 -3.03
CA VAL A 114 9.53 -2.23 -4.00
C VAL A 114 10.87 -2.71 -3.41
N PRO A 115 11.30 -3.96 -3.68
CA PRO A 115 12.55 -4.53 -3.16
C PRO A 115 13.81 -3.71 -3.49
N GLY A 116 13.88 -3.12 -4.69
CA GLY A 116 15.03 -2.29 -5.11
C GLY A 116 15.23 -1.02 -4.26
N LEU A 117 14.21 -0.61 -3.51
CA LEU A 117 14.22 0.57 -2.66
C LEU A 117 14.26 0.25 -1.16
N ALA A 118 14.54 -1.01 -0.80
CA ALA A 118 14.61 -1.43 0.58
C ALA A 118 15.62 -0.62 1.42
N ASP A 119 15.30 -0.39 2.68
CA ASP A 119 16.21 0.21 3.65
C ASP A 119 17.26 -0.80 4.17
N GLN A 120 18.14 -0.36 5.07
CA GLN A 120 19.19 -1.20 5.66
C GLN A 120 18.66 -2.40 6.48
N TRP A 121 17.38 -2.40 6.85
CA TRP A 121 16.71 -3.50 7.55
C TRP A 121 15.86 -4.34 6.59
N GLY A 122 15.92 -4.07 5.29
CA GLY A 122 15.18 -4.77 4.25
C GLY A 122 13.73 -4.33 4.11
N ARG A 123 13.29 -3.27 4.81
CA ARG A 123 11.90 -2.78 4.72
C ARG A 123 11.73 -2.03 3.41
N GLN A 124 10.70 -2.40 2.67
CA GLN A 124 10.45 -1.91 1.33
C GLN A 124 9.35 -0.85 1.36
N PRO A 125 9.50 0.28 0.65
CA PRO A 125 8.44 1.27 0.54
C PRO A 125 7.26 0.72 -0.24
N VAL A 126 6.09 1.32 -0.01
CA VAL A 126 4.83 0.99 -0.69
C VAL A 126 4.52 2.05 -1.73
N VAL A 127 4.11 1.58 -2.91
CA VAL A 127 3.57 2.39 -3.98
C VAL A 127 2.15 1.94 -4.31
N GLU A 128 1.32 2.87 -4.74
CA GLU A 128 0.12 2.58 -5.52
C GLU A 128 0.50 2.55 -7.00
N VAL A 129 -0.05 1.60 -7.76
CA VAL A 129 0.14 1.49 -9.21
C VAL A 129 -1.21 1.48 -9.91
N ASN A 130 -1.39 2.40 -10.85
CA ASN A 130 -2.51 2.45 -11.76
C ASN A 130 -2.07 1.94 -13.14
N THR A 131 -2.56 0.77 -13.54
CA THR A 131 -2.24 0.13 -14.83
C THR A 131 -3.28 0.42 -15.93
N TYR A 132 -4.28 1.26 -15.66
CA TYR A 132 -5.38 1.55 -16.59
C TYR A 132 -5.13 2.77 -17.48
N GLU A 133 -4.04 3.51 -17.25
CA GLU A 133 -3.69 4.69 -18.05
C GLU A 133 -3.20 4.30 -19.45
N PHE A 134 -3.64 5.05 -20.46
CA PHE A 134 -3.30 4.78 -21.86
C PHE A 134 -1.81 4.97 -22.19
N ASP A 135 -1.11 5.80 -21.41
CA ASP A 135 0.30 6.16 -21.61
C ASP A 135 1.28 5.29 -20.78
N GLY A 136 0.79 4.17 -20.24
CA GLY A 136 1.55 3.23 -19.42
C GLY A 136 1.28 3.35 -17.92
N PRO A 137 1.85 2.46 -17.10
CA PRO A 137 1.51 2.40 -15.69
C PRO A 137 1.98 3.65 -14.94
N HIS A 138 1.10 4.13 -14.06
CA HIS A 138 1.31 5.32 -13.26
C HIS A 138 1.57 4.92 -11.79
N VAL A 139 2.62 5.45 -11.19
CA VAL A 139 3.09 5.02 -9.86
C VAL A 139 3.14 6.18 -8.88
N MET A 140 2.60 5.99 -7.68
CA MET A 140 2.56 6.98 -6.60
C MET A 140 3.16 6.40 -5.32
N PRO A 141 4.22 6.99 -4.75
CA PRO A 141 4.77 6.55 -3.45
C PRO A 141 3.85 6.89 -2.28
N VAL A 142 3.34 5.89 -1.56
CA VAL A 142 2.31 6.10 -0.53
C VAL A 142 2.76 5.77 0.90
N ALA A 143 3.88 5.05 1.08
CA ALA A 143 4.46 4.86 2.41
C ALA A 143 5.93 4.44 2.36
N SER A 144 6.67 4.74 3.43
CA SER A 144 8.05 4.27 3.61
C SER A 144 8.15 2.78 3.90
N ASN A 145 7.07 2.15 4.37
CA ASN A 145 6.92 0.70 4.54
C ASN A 145 5.44 0.32 4.73
N VAL A 146 5.16 -0.99 4.73
CA VAL A 146 3.80 -1.54 4.82
C VAL A 146 3.03 -1.13 6.09
N ASP A 147 3.68 -1.07 7.26
CA ASP A 147 2.98 -0.67 8.49
C ASP A 147 2.64 0.83 8.48
N ARG A 148 3.50 1.65 7.89
CA ARG A 148 3.21 3.08 7.66
C ARG A 148 2.08 3.30 6.67
N PHE A 149 1.96 2.44 5.65
CA PHE A 149 0.80 2.44 4.76
C PHE A 149 -0.50 2.23 5.55
N PHE A 150 -0.56 1.24 6.44
CA PHE A 150 -1.75 1.02 7.27
C PHE A 150 -2.04 2.19 8.22
N ASP A 151 -1.02 2.82 8.83
CA ASP A 151 -1.24 4.02 9.66
C ASP A 151 -1.84 5.17 8.82
N SER A 152 -1.26 5.47 7.66
CA SER A 152 -1.75 6.52 6.75
C SER A 152 -3.17 6.22 6.27
N TYR A 153 -3.43 5.00 5.86
CA TYR A 153 -4.75 4.58 5.38
C TYR A 153 -5.80 4.64 6.50
N SER A 154 -5.46 4.28 7.75
CA SER A 154 -6.36 4.43 8.90
C SER A 154 -6.75 5.90 9.15
N ARG A 155 -5.80 6.83 9.01
CA ARG A 155 -6.06 8.28 9.16
C ARG A 155 -6.92 8.81 8.03
N TYR A 156 -6.72 8.28 6.83
CA TYR A 156 -7.56 8.61 5.68
C TYR A 156 -9.01 8.17 5.93
N LEU A 157 -9.26 6.96 6.45
CA LEU A 157 -10.61 6.52 6.82
C LEU A 157 -11.24 7.42 7.89
N GLU A 158 -10.48 7.86 8.89
CA GLU A 158 -10.95 8.81 9.90
C GLU A 158 -11.33 10.16 9.28
N ALA A 159 -10.52 10.69 8.38
CA ALA A 159 -10.78 11.95 7.68
C ALA A 159 -12.01 11.84 6.77
N LEU A 160 -12.11 10.75 6.02
CA LEU A 160 -13.21 10.47 5.10
C LEU A 160 -14.56 10.44 5.84
N VAL A 161 -14.68 9.65 6.91
CA VAL A 161 -15.93 9.53 7.68
C VAL A 161 -16.30 10.84 8.39
N SER A 162 -15.32 11.71 8.66
CA SER A 162 -15.53 13.02 9.26
C SER A 162 -15.87 14.12 8.25
N ASP A 163 -15.70 13.90 6.95
CA ASP A 163 -15.96 14.90 5.92
C ASP A 163 -17.48 15.11 5.75
N SER A 164 -17.93 16.34 5.96
CA SER A 164 -19.34 16.72 5.86
C SER A 164 -19.95 16.48 4.47
N ARG A 165 -19.14 16.45 3.41
CA ARG A 165 -19.59 16.19 2.03
C ARG A 165 -19.88 14.72 1.80
N TYR A 166 -19.03 13.83 2.34
CA TYR A 166 -19.28 12.40 2.38
C TYR A 166 -20.59 12.09 3.12
N LEU A 167 -20.82 12.76 4.24
CA LEU A 167 -22.06 12.62 5.03
C LEU A 167 -23.33 13.14 4.31
N GLN A 168 -23.20 14.01 3.31
CA GLN A 168 -24.34 14.67 2.67
C GLN A 168 -24.78 14.03 1.35
N SER A 169 -23.85 13.57 0.50
CA SER A 169 -24.16 13.02 -0.82
C SER A 169 -23.72 11.58 -1.02
N GLY A 170 -22.89 11.02 -0.14
CA GLY A 170 -22.23 9.73 -0.37
C GLY A 170 -21.23 9.75 -1.52
N GLU A 171 -20.96 10.92 -2.12
CA GLU A 171 -19.93 11.09 -3.15
C GLU A 171 -18.55 11.09 -2.50
N THR A 172 -17.71 10.20 -2.99
CA THR A 172 -16.37 9.88 -2.50
C THR A 172 -15.35 10.85 -3.07
N GLU A 173 -15.49 12.14 -2.80
CA GLU A 173 -14.55 13.14 -3.33
C GLU A 173 -13.17 13.09 -2.67
N LEU A 174 -13.00 12.41 -1.53
CA LEU A 174 -11.67 12.19 -0.94
C LEU A 174 -11.12 10.85 -1.43
N LEU A 175 -10.16 10.91 -2.35
CA LEU A 175 -9.51 9.74 -2.94
C LEU A 175 -8.12 9.57 -2.32
N PHE A 176 -7.86 8.39 -1.78
CA PHE A 176 -6.49 8.00 -1.46
C PHE A 176 -5.78 7.59 -2.77
N PRO A 177 -4.52 8.00 -3.02
CA PRO A 177 -3.68 8.89 -2.21
C PRO A 177 -3.81 10.39 -2.55
N TRP A 178 -4.62 10.76 -3.55
CA TRP A 178 -4.71 12.11 -4.10
C TRP A 178 -5.03 13.22 -3.09
N ASP A 179 -6.03 13.01 -2.23
CA ASP A 179 -6.48 13.99 -1.24
C ASP A 179 -5.86 13.78 0.14
N ALA A 180 -4.98 12.78 0.27
CA ALA A 180 -4.34 12.40 1.52
C ALA A 180 -2.92 13.00 1.68
N THR A 181 -2.56 14.03 0.91
CA THR A 181 -1.19 14.58 0.89
C THR A 181 -0.67 14.98 2.28
N GLU A 182 -1.49 15.64 3.11
CA GLU A 182 -1.13 16.02 4.48
C GLU A 182 -0.97 14.82 5.42
N ILE A 183 -1.66 13.71 5.15
CA ILE A 183 -1.54 12.47 5.90
C ILE A 183 -0.23 11.78 5.52
N LEU A 184 0.03 11.67 4.20
CA LEU A 184 1.25 11.07 3.65
C LEU A 184 2.51 11.83 4.05
N ALA A 185 2.44 13.17 4.10
CA ALA A 185 3.55 14.02 4.53
C ALA A 185 3.98 13.79 5.99
N ARG A 186 3.17 13.11 6.81
CA ARG A 186 3.54 12.72 8.19
C ARG A 186 4.48 11.53 8.24
N ASP A 187 4.59 10.76 7.16
CA ASP A 187 5.65 9.76 7.01
C ASP A 187 6.93 10.47 6.59
N GLU A 188 7.66 11.02 7.56
CA GLU A 188 8.92 11.74 7.34
C GLU A 188 9.91 10.94 6.49
N ARG A 189 9.92 9.60 6.66
CA ARG A 189 10.82 8.73 5.91
C ARG A 189 10.41 8.62 4.44
N LEU A 190 9.11 8.57 4.15
CA LEU A 190 8.61 8.62 2.77
C LEU A 190 9.05 9.93 2.11
N VAL A 191 8.83 11.05 2.80
CA VAL A 191 9.20 12.39 2.33
C VAL A 191 10.70 12.48 2.05
N GLU A 192 11.56 11.98 2.94
CA GLU A 192 13.01 11.90 2.71
C GLU A 192 13.38 11.09 1.45
N LEU A 193 12.73 9.94 1.23
CA LEU A 193 12.99 9.09 0.06
C LEU A 193 12.57 9.79 -1.24
N MET A 194 11.44 10.50 -1.21
CA MET A 194 10.96 11.30 -2.35
C MET A 194 11.91 12.47 -2.65
N HIS A 195 12.33 13.23 -1.64
CA HIS A 195 13.32 14.31 -1.80
C HIS A 195 14.66 13.81 -2.36
N ALA A 196 15.06 12.60 -1.97
CA ALA A 196 16.27 11.95 -2.47
C ALA A 196 16.12 11.37 -3.89
N GLY A 197 15.00 11.58 -4.58
CA GLY A 197 14.74 11.10 -5.94
C GLY A 197 14.68 9.57 -6.04
N ARG A 198 14.43 8.87 -4.93
CA ARG A 198 14.48 7.39 -4.90
C ARG A 198 13.38 6.74 -5.73
N PHE A 199 12.31 7.46 -6.04
CA PHE A 199 11.19 6.98 -6.84
C PHE A 199 11.20 7.50 -8.29
N ASP A 200 12.19 8.31 -8.70
CA ASP A 200 12.19 8.99 -10.00
C ASP A 200 12.07 8.03 -11.20
N ALA A 201 12.74 6.87 -11.11
CA ALA A 201 12.68 5.84 -12.15
C ALA A 201 11.27 5.22 -12.27
N LEU A 202 10.59 4.99 -11.15
CA LEU A 202 9.21 4.48 -11.11
C LEU A 202 8.21 5.54 -11.58
N MET A 203 8.48 6.81 -11.27
CA MET A 203 7.65 7.96 -11.63
C MET A 203 8.01 8.56 -13.00
N LYS A 204 8.74 7.83 -13.85
CA LYS A 204 9.18 8.33 -15.17
C LYS A 204 8.00 8.77 -16.07
N ASN A 205 6.86 8.10 -15.95
CA ASN A 205 5.64 8.39 -16.70
C ASN A 205 4.66 9.28 -15.92
N ALA A 206 5.06 9.87 -14.78
CA ALA A 206 4.19 10.73 -13.99
C ALA A 206 3.79 11.98 -14.78
N ASP A 207 2.49 12.24 -14.81
CA ASP A 207 1.89 13.43 -15.41
C ASP A 207 2.09 14.67 -14.52
N ASP A 208 1.69 15.84 -15.02
CA ASP A 208 1.81 17.08 -14.26
C ASP A 208 1.01 17.08 -12.96
N SER A 209 -0.14 16.41 -12.92
CA SER A 209 -0.99 16.31 -11.73
C SER A 209 -0.30 15.53 -10.63
N THR A 210 0.33 14.42 -10.98
CA THR A 210 1.10 13.58 -10.07
C THR A 210 2.35 14.28 -9.59
N ARG A 211 3.06 14.98 -10.47
CA ARG A 211 4.25 15.76 -10.06
C ARG A 211 3.87 16.86 -9.07
N ARG A 212 2.74 17.54 -9.28
CA ARG A 212 2.20 18.51 -8.30
C ARG A 212 1.79 17.84 -6.99
N TRP A 213 1.11 16.70 -7.06
CA TRP A 213 0.77 15.91 -5.88
C TRP A 213 2.03 15.50 -5.09
N ALA A 214 3.08 15.02 -5.77
CA ALA A 214 4.33 14.65 -5.12
C ALA A 214 5.00 15.86 -4.47
N ALA A 215 4.98 17.03 -5.14
CA ALA A 215 5.46 18.28 -4.57
C ALA A 215 4.69 18.71 -3.31
N ARG A 216 3.37 18.46 -3.25
CA ARG A 216 2.55 18.67 -2.05
C ARG A 216 2.98 17.78 -0.90
N VAL A 217 3.12 16.48 -1.16
CA VAL A 217 3.58 15.51 -0.14
C VAL A 217 4.95 15.90 0.40
N MET A 218 5.85 16.36 -0.47
CA MET A 218 7.20 16.80 -0.10
C MET A 218 7.26 18.19 0.57
N GLY A 219 6.18 18.96 0.55
CA GLY A 219 6.14 20.34 1.04
C GLY A 219 6.96 21.33 0.18
N THR A 220 7.12 21.04 -1.12
CA THR A 220 7.89 21.87 -2.07
C THR A 220 7.02 22.68 -3.03
N GLU A 221 5.69 22.56 -2.95
CA GLU A 221 4.78 23.45 -3.64
C GLU A 221 4.84 24.85 -2.97
N VAL A 222 5.01 25.90 -3.77
CA VAL A 222 5.05 27.32 -3.35
C VAL A 222 3.76 27.99 -3.79
#